data_AF-A0A971M3E1-F1
#
_entry.id   AF-A0A971M3E1-F1
#
_cell.length_a   1.000
_cell.length_b   1.000
_cell.length_c   1.000
_cell.angle_alpha   90.00
_cell.angle_beta   90.00
_cell.angle_gamma   90.00
#
_symmetry.space_group_name_H-M   'P 1'
#
loop_
_entity.id
_entity.type
_entity.pdbx_description
1 polymer ?
#
loop_
_entity_poly.entity_id
_entity_poly.type
_entity_poly.pdbx_seq_one_letter_code
_entity_poly.pdbx_strand_id
1 'polypeptide(L)'
;MALNNRQLKAIPILIGCDTVEEAARQIGISKTTFYAWMEKDEFNQAVTSARRKLLDKAMNKLMNVSMKAVRTLENLLDAESESVRRAAANDVLGHLLKYRELSEIEERLECVEKVVLERRTYK
;
A
#
# COMPACT_ATOMS: atom_id res chain seq x y z
N MET A 1 5.35 -22.24 -20.47
CA MET A 1 5.46 -21.35 -21.64
C MET A 1 5.83 -19.95 -21.14
N ALA A 2 6.18 -19.02 -22.03
CA ALA A 2 6.50 -17.65 -21.65
C ALA A 2 5.40 -16.73 -22.18
N LEU A 3 5.15 -15.62 -21.47
CA LEU A 3 4.15 -14.63 -21.88
C LEU A 3 4.48 -14.06 -23.25
N ASN A 4 3.47 -13.97 -24.11
CA ASN A 4 3.65 -13.33 -25.41
C ASN A 4 3.65 -11.79 -25.29
N ASN A 5 4.15 -11.10 -26.32
CA ASN A 5 4.27 -9.64 -26.32
C ASN A 5 2.90 -8.93 -26.14
N ARG A 6 1.81 -9.51 -26.63
CA ARG A 6 0.46 -8.96 -26.46
C ARG A 6 -0.01 -9.05 -25.01
N GLN A 7 0.27 -10.17 -24.34
CA GLN A 7 0.00 -10.38 -22.92
C GLN A 7 0.84 -9.43 -22.05
N LEU A 8 2.12 -9.26 -22.34
CA LEU A 8 2.99 -8.34 -21.59
C LEU A 8 2.49 -6.88 -21.67
N LYS A 9 2.04 -6.44 -22.85
CA LYS A 9 1.44 -5.10 -23.02
C LYS A 9 0.06 -4.97 -22.37
N ALA A 10 -0.69 -6.06 -22.25
CA ALA A 10 -2.02 -6.07 -21.64
C ALA A 10 -1.98 -5.89 -20.11
N ILE A 11 -0.95 -6.43 -19.44
CA ILE A 11 -0.83 -6.40 -17.97
C ILE A 11 -0.88 -4.98 -17.38
N PRO A 12 -0.07 -3.98 -17.82
CA PRO A 12 -0.12 -2.64 -17.25
C PRO A 12 -1.45 -1.92 -17.51
N ILE A 13 -2.13 -2.24 -18.62
CA ILE A 13 -3.46 -1.70 -18.93
C ILE A 13 -4.50 -2.31 -17.99
N LEU A 14 -4.48 -3.64 -17.81
CA LEU A 14 -5.38 -4.36 -16.91
C LEU A 14 -5.33 -3.81 -15.48
N ILE A 15 -4.13 -3.62 -14.93
CA ILE A 15 -3.99 -3.14 -13.54
C ILE A 15 -4.38 -1.67 -13.37
N GLY A 16 -4.55 -0.92 -14.46
CA GLY A 16 -4.97 0.48 -14.46
C GLY A 16 -6.46 0.70 -14.72
N CYS A 17 -7.22 -0.34 -15.06
CA CYS A 17 -8.66 -0.27 -15.29
C CYS A 17 -9.44 -0.89 -14.12
N ASP A 18 -10.67 -0.43 -13.93
CA ASP A 18 -11.56 -0.96 -12.88
C ASP A 18 -12.17 -2.31 -13.29
N THR A 19 -12.27 -2.58 -14.60
CA THR A 19 -12.91 -3.79 -15.14
C THR A 19 -12.09 -4.45 -16.25
N VAL A 20 -12.24 -5.77 -16.39
CA VAL A 20 -11.63 -6.54 -17.48
C VAL A 20 -12.20 -6.10 -18.84
N GLU A 21 -13.46 -5.69 -18.86
CA GLU A 21 -14.17 -5.14 -20.01
C GLU A 21 -13.51 -3.90 -20.60
N GLU A 22 -13.15 -2.97 -19.73
CA GLU A 22 -12.49 -1.73 -20.11
C GLU A 22 -11.07 -2.02 -20.62
N ALA A 23 -10.33 -2.86 -19.90
CA ALA A 23 -9.00 -3.27 -20.32
C ALA A 23 -9.03 -3.97 -21.70
N ALA A 24 -9.95 -4.91 -21.91
CA ALA A 24 -10.12 -5.63 -23.17
C ALA A 24 -10.44 -4.68 -24.34
N ARG A 25 -11.30 -3.68 -24.10
CA ARG A 25 -11.63 -2.63 -25.09
C ARG A 25 -10.39 -1.80 -25.44
N GLN A 26 -9.62 -1.38 -24.44
CA GLN A 26 -8.42 -0.56 -24.62
C GLN A 26 -7.28 -1.31 -25.33
N ILE A 27 -7.16 -2.62 -25.09
CA ILE A 27 -6.16 -3.50 -25.73
C ILE A 27 -6.61 -3.94 -27.14
N GLY A 28 -7.91 -3.83 -27.45
CA GLY A 28 -8.48 -4.29 -28.72
C GLY A 28 -8.54 -5.82 -28.81
N ILE A 29 -8.96 -6.50 -27.72
CA ILE A 29 -9.22 -7.95 -27.70
C ILE A 29 -10.62 -8.26 -27.20
N SER A 30 -11.13 -9.45 -27.53
CA SER A 30 -12.38 -9.93 -26.95
C SER A 30 -12.19 -10.27 -25.48
N LYS A 31 -13.26 -10.12 -24.69
CA LYS A 31 -13.28 -10.54 -23.27
C LYS A 31 -12.92 -12.01 -23.12
N THR A 32 -13.42 -12.86 -24.03
CA THR A 32 -13.15 -14.30 -24.05
C THR A 32 -11.66 -14.60 -24.15
N THR A 33 -10.93 -13.90 -25.02
CA THR A 33 -9.47 -14.02 -25.11
C THR A 33 -8.78 -13.60 -23.81
N PHE A 34 -9.28 -12.54 -23.17
CA PHE A 34 -8.73 -12.06 -21.91
C PHE A 34 -8.93 -13.06 -20.77
N TYR A 35 -10.15 -13.58 -20.60
CA TYR A 35 -10.47 -14.60 -19.58
C TYR A 35 -9.64 -15.87 -19.79
N ALA A 36 -9.47 -16.33 -21.04
CA ALA A 36 -8.59 -17.45 -21.35
C ALA A 36 -7.10 -17.18 -21.05
N TRP A 37 -6.66 -15.92 -20.99
CA TRP A 37 -5.33 -15.59 -20.48
C TRP A 37 -5.29 -15.62 -18.96
N MET A 38 -6.32 -15.12 -18.27
CA MET A 38 -6.39 -15.12 -16.81
C MET A 38 -6.42 -16.51 -16.19
N GLU A 39 -6.95 -17.51 -16.91
CA GLU A 39 -6.90 -18.92 -16.51
C GLU A 39 -5.49 -19.52 -16.56
N LYS A 40 -4.53 -18.87 -17.23
CA LYS A 40 -3.14 -19.34 -17.30
C LYS A 40 -2.36 -18.83 -16.10
N ASP A 41 -1.81 -19.75 -15.32
CA ASP A 41 -0.99 -19.45 -14.14
C ASP A 41 0.11 -18.41 -14.41
N GLU A 42 0.79 -18.52 -15.56
CA GLU A 42 1.87 -17.60 -15.96
C GLU A 42 1.40 -16.15 -16.09
N PHE A 43 0.20 -15.94 -16.67
CA PHE A 43 -0.37 -14.61 -16.84
C PHE A 43 -0.87 -14.07 -15.51
N ASN A 44 -1.57 -14.90 -14.73
CA ASN A 44 -2.06 -14.52 -13.42
C ASN A 44 -0.89 -14.11 -12.49
N GLN A 45 0.18 -14.91 -12.43
CA GLN A 45 1.38 -14.59 -11.66
C GLN A 45 2.02 -13.26 -12.09
N ALA A 46 2.09 -13.00 -13.39
CA ALA A 46 2.64 -11.73 -13.89
C ALA A 46 1.75 -10.52 -13.57
N VAL A 47 0.42 -10.68 -13.62
CA VAL A 47 -0.53 -9.65 -13.15
C VAL A 47 -0.36 -9.41 -11.65
N THR A 48 -0.29 -10.47 -10.84
CA THR A 48 -0.06 -10.35 -9.39
C THR A 48 1.27 -9.66 -9.09
N SER A 49 2.34 -10.02 -9.80
CA SER A 49 3.65 -9.37 -9.66
C SER A 49 3.59 -7.89 -10.03
N ALA A 50 2.92 -7.55 -11.13
CA ALA A 50 2.75 -6.16 -11.56
C ALA A 50 1.92 -5.34 -10.56
N ARG A 51 0.85 -5.92 -10.00
CA ARG A 51 0.06 -5.30 -8.92
C ARG A 51 0.90 -5.04 -7.68
N ARG A 52 1.74 -5.98 -7.25
CA ARG A 52 2.67 -5.76 -6.12
C ARG A 52 3.61 -4.60 -6.40
N LYS A 53 4.26 -4.59 -7.58
CA LYS A 53 5.15 -3.48 -7.98
C LYS A 53 4.44 -2.12 -7.98
N LEU A 54 3.18 -2.08 -8.44
CA LEU A 54 2.37 -0.87 -8.43
C LEU A 54 2.04 -0.43 -6.99
N LEU A 55 1.67 -1.36 -6.13
CA LEU A 55 1.42 -1.11 -4.71
C LEU A 55 2.68 -0.58 -4.02
N ASP A 56 3.83 -1.21 -4.24
CA ASP A 56 5.11 -0.76 -3.68
C ASP A 56 5.45 0.66 -4.13
N LYS A 57 5.21 0.98 -5.41
CA LYS A 57 5.38 2.33 -5.93
C LYS A 57 4.42 3.33 -5.28
N ALA A 58 3.16 2.95 -5.08
CA ALA A 58 2.17 3.79 -4.41
C ALA A 58 2.54 4.03 -2.94
N MET A 59 2.98 2.99 -2.23
CA MET A 59 3.47 3.09 -0.85
C MET A 59 4.69 3.99 -0.75
N ASN A 60 5.66 3.85 -1.65
CA ASN A 60 6.81 4.75 -1.74
C ASN A 60 6.38 6.21 -1.96
N LYS A 61 5.40 6.45 -2.84
CA LYS A 61 4.86 7.79 -3.06
C LYS A 61 4.18 8.33 -1.81
N LEU A 62 3.41 7.50 -1.12
CA LEU A 62 2.73 7.86 0.12
C LEU A 62 3.75 8.23 1.21
N MET A 63 4.76 7.39 1.45
CA MET A 63 5.84 7.67 2.40
C MET A 63 6.52 9.01 2.10
N ASN A 64 6.83 9.29 0.83
CA ASN A 64 7.41 10.57 0.43
C ASN A 64 6.51 11.78 0.72
N VAL A 65 5.20 11.65 0.49
CA VAL A 65 4.23 12.73 0.80
C VAL A 65 4.06 12.90 2.31
N SER A 66 4.06 11.81 3.08
CA SER A 66 4.04 11.84 4.54
C SER A 66 5.26 12.58 5.10
N MET A 67 6.46 12.33 4.55
CA MET A 67 7.66 13.09 4.94
C MET A 67 7.55 14.58 4.61
N LYS A 68 6.88 14.95 3.51
CA LYS A 68 6.58 16.35 3.22
C LYS A 68 5.65 16.96 4.27
N ALA A 69 4.64 16.22 4.74
CA ALA A 69 3.74 16.67 5.81
C ALA A 69 4.48 16.89 7.13
N VAL A 70 5.39 15.98 7.50
CA VAL A 70 6.27 16.14 8.69
C VAL A 70 7.08 17.44 8.60
N ARG A 71 7.75 17.69 7.46
CA ARG A 71 8.51 18.94 7.24
C ARG A 71 7.63 20.19 7.28
N THR A 72 6.39 20.09 6.80
CA THR A 72 5.44 21.20 6.91
C THR A 72 5.13 21.50 8.37
N LEU A 73 4.85 20.48 9.20
CA LEU A 73 4.61 20.69 10.63
C LEU A 73 5.84 21.28 11.33
N GLU A 74 7.03 20.79 11.01
CA GLU A 74 8.30 21.33 11.52
C GLU A 74 8.44 22.82 11.18
N ASN A 75 8.25 23.21 9.91
CA ASN A 75 8.32 24.62 9.50
C ASN A 75 7.25 25.49 10.18
N LEU A 76 6.07 24.95 10.47
CA LEU A 76 5.00 25.70 11.15
C LEU A 76 5.33 25.99 12.62
N LEU A 77 6.31 25.31 13.21
CA LEU A 77 6.82 25.64 14.54
C LEU A 77 7.53 27.01 14.57
N ASP A 78 7.96 27.52 13.42
CA ASP A 78 8.58 28.85 13.29
C ASP A 78 7.62 29.91 12.73
N ALA A 79 6.32 29.59 12.59
CA ALA A 79 5.33 30.52 12.04
C ALA A 79 5.18 31.79 12.91
N GLU A 80 5.06 32.97 12.29
CA GLU A 80 4.90 34.24 13.04
C GLU A 80 3.69 34.22 13.99
N SER A 81 2.56 33.65 13.52
CA SER A 81 1.34 33.51 14.31
C SER A 81 1.53 32.51 15.45
N GLU A 82 1.42 33.01 16.68
CA GLU A 82 1.47 32.18 17.90
C GLU A 82 0.42 31.08 17.90
N SER A 83 -0.78 31.37 17.36
CA SER A 83 -1.86 30.37 17.26
C SER A 83 -1.47 29.21 16.35
N VAL A 84 -0.86 29.50 15.20
CA VAL A 84 -0.40 28.48 14.23
C VAL A 84 0.74 27.66 14.83
N ARG A 85 1.73 28.33 15.43
CA ARG A 85 2.87 27.67 16.10
C ARG A 85 2.40 26.76 17.24
N ARG A 86 1.47 27.22 18.09
CA ARG A 86 0.86 26.41 19.15
C ARG A 86 0.11 25.20 18.58
N ALA A 87 -0.65 25.37 17.51
CA ALA A 87 -1.37 24.28 16.87
C ALA A 87 -0.41 23.21 16.32
N ALA A 88 0.61 23.61 15.55
CA ALA A 88 1.63 22.71 15.04
C ALA A 88 2.38 21.95 16.15
N ALA A 89 2.73 22.64 17.24
CA ALA A 89 3.36 22.00 18.40
C ALA A 89 2.44 20.95 19.04
N ASN A 90 1.15 21.25 19.21
CA ASN A 90 0.17 20.28 19.72
C ASN A 90 -0.01 19.08 18.79
N ASP A 91 -0.05 19.30 17.47
CA ASP A 91 -0.17 18.22 16.49
C ASP A 91 1.04 17.28 16.56
N VAL A 92 2.26 17.83 16.58
CA VAL A 92 3.51 17.05 16.70
C VAL A 92 3.53 16.23 17.99
N LEU A 93 3.24 16.86 19.14
CA LEU A 93 3.21 16.16 20.42
C LEU A 93 2.09 15.10 20.47
N GLY A 94 0.91 15.41 19.93
CA GLY A 94 -0.21 14.49 19.86
C GLY A 94 0.09 13.27 18.99
N HIS A 95 0.74 13.45 17.84
CA HIS A 95 1.18 12.33 16.99
C HIS A 95 2.24 11.46 17.68
N LEU A 96 3.20 12.06 18.39
CA LEU A 96 4.22 11.33 19.14
C LEU A 96 3.60 10.48 20.27
N LEU A 97 2.67 11.06 21.04
CA LEU A 97 1.98 10.34 22.11
C LEU A 97 1.15 9.18 21.56
N LYS A 98 0.39 9.41 20.48
CA LYS A 98 -0.38 8.35 19.82
C LYS A 98 0.50 7.22 19.29
N TYR A 99 1.66 7.54 18.70
CA TYR A 99 2.62 6.53 18.27
C TYR A 99 3.09 5.67 19.46
N ARG A 100 3.48 6.32 20.57
CA ARG A 100 3.90 5.63 21.78
C ARG A 100 2.81 4.70 22.32
N GLU A 101 1.57 5.18 22.41
CA GLU A 101 0.43 4.36 22.87
C GLU A 101 0.23 3.12 21.99
N LEU A 102 0.28 3.28 20.66
CA LEU A 102 0.14 2.17 19.72
C LEU A 102 1.29 1.17 19.84
N SER A 103 2.54 1.64 19.94
CA SER A 103 3.71 0.77 20.10
C SER A 103 3.69 -0.01 21.42
N GLU A 104 3.26 0.60 22.52
CA GLU A 104 3.10 -0.09 23.81
C GLU A 104 1.99 -1.16 23.74
N ILE A 105 0.92 -0.91 22.97
CA ILE A 105 -0.14 -1.91 22.74
C ILE A 105 0.38 -3.07 21.87
N GLU A 106 1.10 -2.78 20.79
CA GLU A 106 1.70 -3.78 19.90
C GLU A 106 2.67 -4.70 20.66
N GLU A 107 3.57 -4.14 21.48
CA GLU A 107 4.52 -4.91 22.30
C GLU A 107 3.81 -5.84 23.30
N ARG A 108 2.76 -5.32 23.96
CA ARG A 108 1.95 -6.13 24.89
C ARG A 108 1.17 -7.22 24.16
N LEU A 109 0.68 -6.95 22.95
CA LEU A 109 -0.02 -7.93 22.13
C LEU A 109 0.90 -9.06 21.69
N GLU A 110 2.11 -8.74 21.21
CA GLU A 110 3.11 -9.75 20.87
C GLU A 110 3.46 -10.67 22.05
N CYS A 111 3.56 -10.10 23.26
CA CYS A 111 3.79 -10.88 24.48
C CYS A 111 2.63 -11.86 24.75
N VAL A 112 1.39 -11.41 24.63
CA VAL A 112 0.20 -12.26 24.79
C VAL A 112 0.15 -13.35 23.71
N GLU A 113 0.42 -13.01 22.45
CA GLU A 113 0.42 -13.96 21.34
C GLU A 113 1.46 -15.06 21.52
N LYS A 114 2.67 -14.72 21.97
CA LYS A 114 3.72 -15.70 22.32
C LYS A 114 3.25 -16.68 23.40
N VAL A 115 2.71 -16.16 24.51
CA VAL A 115 2.21 -17.00 25.62
C VAL A 115 1.06 -17.92 25.17
N VAL A 116 0.16 -17.44 24.31
CA VAL A 116 -0.95 -18.24 23.78
C VAL A 116 -0.44 -19.33 22.84
N LEU A 117 0.52 -19.02 21.97
CA LEU A 117 1.13 -20.00 21.06
C LEU A 117 1.88 -21.09 21.82
N GLU A 118 2.69 -20.71 22.81
CA GLU A 118 3.40 -21.66 23.68
C GLU A 118 2.42 -22.61 24.38
N ARG A 119 1.34 -22.09 24.98
CA ARG A 119 0.32 -22.92 25.63
C ARG A 119 -0.44 -23.86 24.68
N ARG A 120 -0.58 -23.49 23.40
CA ARG A 120 -1.17 -24.36 22.38
C ARG A 120 -0.22 -25.47 21.94
N THR A 121 1.08 -25.24 21.95
CA THR A 121 2.09 -26.26 21.60
C THR A 121 2.33 -27.31 22.69
N TYR A 122 1.91 -27.06 23.94
CA TYR A 122 1.98 -28.03 25.05
C TYR A 122 0.70 -28.86 25.26
N LYS A 123 -0.29 -28.74 24.36
CA LYS A 123 -1.48 -29.60 24.29
C LYS A 123 -1.39 -30.52 23.08
#